data_AF-A0A3N1Y350-F1
#
_entry.id   AF-A0A3N1Y350-F1
#
_cell.length_a   1.000
_cell.length_b   1.000
_cell.length_c   1.000
_cell.angle_alpha   90.00
_cell.angle_beta   90.00
_cell.angle_gamma   90.00
#
_symmetry.space_group_name_H-M   'P 1'
#
loop_
_entity.id
_entity.type
_entity.pdbx_description
1 polymer ?
#
loop_
_entity_poly.entity_id
_entity_poly.type
_entity_poly.pdbx_seq_one_letter_code
_entity_poly.pdbx_strand_id
1 'polypeptide(L)'
;MLVDADGRDEFEGPPHWNSRSVYFEGPGQQLLELIERRDLAASAPAAPASAPASAAPAPASASAVPLVSVSEVGIAVPDVLGAVETLRRAGLEPYANPAGEGFAAVGDVDGLAILVSPERRWFLTADRLPSTAPVLLDVGLDTPVELAPGVLLR
;
A
#
# COMPACT_ATOMS: atom_id res chain seq x y z
N MET A 1 -11.87 -13.18 2.87
CA MET A 1 -10.53 -13.18 2.25
C MET A 1 -10.70 -13.58 0.80
N LEU A 2 -9.94 -12.99 -0.11
CA LEU A 2 -9.87 -13.41 -1.50
C LEU A 2 -8.89 -14.57 -1.60
N VAL A 3 -9.21 -15.53 -2.47
CA VAL A 3 -8.37 -16.71 -2.72
C VAL A 3 -8.08 -16.81 -4.20
N ASP A 4 -6.92 -17.35 -4.56
CA ASP A 4 -6.62 -17.65 -5.95
C ASP A 4 -7.28 -18.95 -6.43
N ALA A 5 -7.01 -19.34 -7.68
CA ALA A 5 -7.59 -20.54 -8.29
C ALA A 5 -7.18 -21.86 -7.60
N ASP A 6 -6.05 -21.85 -6.87
CA ASP A 6 -5.55 -23.00 -6.12
C ASP A 6 -6.08 -23.00 -4.67
N GLY A 7 -6.88 -22.00 -4.29
CA GLY A 7 -7.41 -21.82 -2.94
C GLY A 7 -6.41 -21.21 -1.97
N ARG A 8 -5.30 -20.62 -2.44
CA ARG A 8 -4.34 -19.89 -1.58
C ARG A 8 -4.85 -18.50 -1.29
N ASP A 9 -4.61 -18.06 -0.06
CA ASP A 9 -5.12 -16.82 0.50
C ASP A 9 -4.03 -15.92 1.12
N GLU A 10 -2.83 -16.46 1.31
CA GLU A 10 -1.57 -15.75 1.60
C GLU A 10 -0.66 -15.72 0.36
N PHE A 11 -0.06 -14.55 0.10
CA PHE A 11 0.77 -14.31 -1.07
C PHE A 11 2.13 -13.76 -0.66
N GLU A 12 3.20 -14.47 -0.99
CA GLU A 12 4.56 -13.96 -0.84
C GLU A 12 4.89 -12.95 -1.95
N GLY A 13 5.38 -11.79 -1.54
CA GLY A 13 5.88 -10.77 -2.45
C GLY A 13 7.21 -11.18 -3.10
N PRO A 14 7.60 -10.55 -4.22
CA PRO A 14 8.92 -10.74 -4.81
C PRO A 14 10.04 -10.38 -3.81
N PRO A 15 11.28 -10.93 -3.97
CA PRO A 15 12.36 -10.69 -3.01
C PRO A 15 12.65 -9.21 -2.71
N HIS A 16 12.51 -8.32 -3.70
CA HIS A 16 12.75 -6.87 -3.53
C HIS A 16 11.65 -6.12 -2.78
N TRP A 17 10.50 -6.75 -2.56
CA TRP A 17 9.42 -6.23 -1.72
C TRP A 17 9.50 -6.79 -0.30
N ASN A 18 10.11 -7.97 -0.14
CA ASN A 18 10.28 -8.70 1.11
C ASN A 18 9.02 -8.67 1.99
N SER A 19 7.88 -8.98 1.38
CA SER A 19 6.58 -8.81 1.99
C SER A 19 5.72 -10.06 1.88
N ARG A 20 4.64 -10.09 2.66
CA ARG A 20 3.57 -11.07 2.53
C ARG A 20 2.23 -10.39 2.70
N SER A 21 1.25 -10.81 1.89
CA SER A 21 -0.03 -10.14 1.80
C SER A 21 -1.21 -11.11 1.91
N VAL A 22 -2.30 -10.61 2.49
CA VAL A 22 -3.64 -11.19 2.35
C VAL A 22 -4.60 -10.13 1.82
N TYR A 23 -5.52 -10.54 0.94
CA TYR A 23 -6.45 -9.63 0.29
C TYR A 23 -7.89 -9.90 0.72
N PHE A 24 -8.71 -8.87 0.84
CA PHE A 24 -10.10 -9.00 1.23
C PHE A 24 -10.94 -7.85 0.68
N GLU A 25 -12.25 -8.06 0.65
CA GLU A 25 -13.18 -7.06 0.16
C GLU A 25 -13.56 -6.08 1.29
N GLY A 26 -13.40 -4.81 1.00
CA GLY A 26 -13.91 -3.71 1.81
C GLY A 26 -15.29 -3.22 1.35
N PRO A 27 -15.86 -2.24 2.06
CA PRO A 27 -17.13 -1.61 1.67
C PRO A 27 -17.06 -1.05 0.24
N GLY A 28 -18.17 -1.12 -0.49
CA GLY A 28 -18.22 -0.56 -1.85
C GLY A 28 -17.26 -1.23 -2.84
N GLN A 29 -17.00 -2.54 -2.67
CA GLN A 29 -16.13 -3.34 -3.53
C GLN A 29 -14.64 -2.93 -3.53
N GLN A 30 -14.21 -2.14 -2.54
CA GLN A 30 -12.80 -1.82 -2.35
C GLN A 30 -11.98 -3.10 -2.21
N LEU A 31 -10.83 -3.16 -2.87
CA LEU A 31 -9.83 -4.18 -2.61
C LEU A 31 -8.95 -3.67 -1.46
N LEU A 32 -8.95 -4.41 -0.36
CA LEU A 32 -8.10 -4.13 0.79
C LEU A 32 -7.04 -5.22 0.93
N GLU A 33 -5.90 -4.82 1.48
CA GLU A 33 -4.73 -5.66 1.68
C GLU A 33 -4.21 -5.47 3.11
N LEU A 34 -3.89 -6.58 3.78
CA LEU A 34 -2.95 -6.54 4.89
C LEU A 34 -1.61 -7.01 4.36
N ILE A 35 -0.62 -6.13 4.40
CA ILE A 35 0.74 -6.41 3.96
C ILE A 35 1.68 -6.34 5.16
N GLU A 36 2.41 -7.43 5.38
CA GLU A 36 3.58 -7.49 6.26
C GLU A 36 4.81 -7.06 5.44
N ARG A 37 5.48 -5.98 5.85
CA ARG A 37 6.79 -5.60 5.30
C ARG A 37 7.89 -6.02 6.27
N ARG A 38 8.76 -6.94 5.87
CA ARG A 38 9.80 -7.49 6.75
C ARG A 38 11.01 -6.58 6.89
N ASP A 39 11.15 -5.62 5.99
CA ASP A 39 12.18 -4.59 6.05
C ASP A 39 11.81 -3.43 6.99
N LEU A 40 10.55 -3.35 7.44
CA LEU A 40 10.16 -2.42 8.50
C LEU A 40 10.53 -3.00 9.87
N ALA A 41 11.13 -2.18 10.72
CA ALA A 41 11.35 -2.55 12.12
C ALA A 41 9.99 -2.81 12.78
N ALA A 42 9.92 -3.86 13.60
CA ALA A 42 8.73 -4.12 14.41
C ALA A 42 8.46 -2.89 15.28
N SER A 43 7.40 -2.15 14.96
CA SER A 43 6.93 -1.07 15.83
C SER A 43 6.51 -1.71 17.13
N ALA A 44 7.25 -1.44 18.22
CA ALA A 44 6.80 -1.82 19.55
C ALA A 44 5.39 -1.24 19.72
N PRO A 45 4.40 -2.02 20.20
CA PRO A 45 3.08 -1.48 20.44
C PRO A 45 3.24 -0.26 21.33
N ALA A 46 2.72 0.89 20.90
CA ALA A 46 2.72 2.09 21.72
C ALA A 46 2.11 1.71 23.06
N ALA A 47 2.92 1.72 24.12
CA ALA A 47 2.41 1.48 25.46
C ALA A 47 1.31 2.54 25.68
N PRO A 48 0.09 2.14 26.10
CA PRO A 48 -0.90 3.14 26.46
C PRO A 48 -0.27 4.06 27.50
N ALA A 49 -0.45 5.38 27.35
CA ALA A 49 0.19 6.43 28.14
C ALA A 49 -0.14 6.42 29.65
N SER A 50 -0.66 5.30 30.16
CA SER A 50 -1.05 5.06 31.53
C SER A 50 -1.19 3.54 31.77
N ALA A 51 -0.06 2.82 31.80
CA ALA A 51 0.02 1.48 32.38
C ALA A 51 1.12 1.46 33.45
N PRO A 52 0.84 1.01 34.69
CA PRO A 52 1.86 0.95 35.72
C PRO A 52 2.87 -0.17 35.39
N ALA A 53 4.14 0.12 35.60
CA ALA A 53 5.24 -0.80 35.36
C ALA A 53 5.32 -1.89 36.45
N SER A 54 4.41 -2.86 36.44
CA SER A 54 4.62 -4.15 37.13
C SER A 54 3.50 -5.15 36.81
N ALA A 55 3.75 -6.04 35.85
CA ALA A 55 3.13 -7.37 35.81
C ALA A 55 4.01 -8.30 34.96
N ALA A 56 4.26 -9.51 35.46
CA ALA A 56 4.93 -10.56 34.71
C ALA A 56 4.17 -10.87 33.39
N PRO A 57 4.86 -11.24 32.29
CA PRO A 57 4.17 -11.49 31.04
C PRO A 57 3.25 -12.71 31.19
N ALA A 58 1.95 -12.48 31.06
CA ALA A 58 0.98 -13.54 30.83
C ALA A 58 1.33 -14.27 29.52
N PRO A 59 1.04 -15.58 29.38
CA PRO A 59 1.18 -16.24 28.08
C PRO A 59 0.37 -15.44 27.06
N ALA A 60 1.00 -15.07 25.94
CA ALA A 60 0.38 -14.25 24.92
C ALA A 60 -0.86 -14.96 24.38
N SER A 61 -2.04 -14.67 24.96
CA SER A 61 -3.30 -14.80 24.25
C SER A 61 -3.11 -14.17 22.88
N ALA A 62 -3.59 -14.80 21.81
CA ALA A 62 -3.50 -14.31 20.43
C ALA A 62 -3.89 -12.83 20.36
N SER A 63 -2.91 -11.97 20.58
CA SER A 63 -3.07 -10.53 20.64
C SER A 63 -3.18 -10.11 19.21
N ALA A 64 -4.24 -9.37 18.87
CA ALA A 64 -4.39 -8.80 17.55
C ALA A 64 -3.07 -8.12 17.17
N VAL A 65 -2.52 -8.47 16.00
CA VAL A 65 -1.38 -7.77 15.43
C VAL A 65 -1.87 -6.36 15.11
N PRO A 66 -1.26 -5.30 15.67
CA PRO A 66 -1.75 -3.94 15.44
C PRO A 66 -1.58 -3.56 13.97
N LEU A 67 -2.57 -2.86 13.42
CA LEU A 67 -2.39 -2.13 12.16
C LEU A 67 -1.49 -0.93 12.45
N VAL A 68 -0.41 -0.79 11.68
CA VAL A 68 0.64 0.20 11.95
C VAL A 68 0.52 1.46 11.11
N SER A 69 0.23 1.32 9.81
CA SER A 69 0.17 2.43 8.86
C SER A 69 -0.61 2.03 7.60
N VAL A 70 -0.87 3.01 6.73
CA VAL A 70 -1.25 2.76 5.34
C VAL A 70 0.04 2.53 4.56
N SER A 71 0.25 1.29 4.13
CA SER A 71 1.44 0.88 3.40
C SER A 71 1.37 1.25 1.92
N GLU A 72 0.18 1.17 1.32
CA GLU A 72 -0.03 1.33 -0.12
C GLU A 72 -1.37 1.99 -0.39
N VAL A 73 -1.40 2.86 -1.40
CA VAL A 73 -2.64 3.43 -1.95
C VAL A 73 -2.63 3.27 -3.47
N GLY A 74 -3.64 2.59 -4.01
CA GLY A 74 -3.88 2.47 -5.45
C GLY A 74 -4.42 3.76 -6.05
N ILE A 75 -3.76 4.28 -7.08
CA ILE A 75 -4.10 5.54 -7.74
C ILE A 75 -4.23 5.31 -9.24
N ALA A 76 -5.45 5.52 -9.77
CA ALA A 76 -5.67 5.50 -11.21
C ALA A 76 -5.03 6.73 -11.88
N VAL A 77 -4.10 6.51 -12.80
CA VAL A 77 -3.50 7.56 -13.64
C VAL A 77 -3.46 7.10 -15.10
N PRO A 78 -3.91 7.93 -16.06
CA PRO A 78 -3.97 7.54 -17.47
C PRO A 78 -2.59 7.38 -18.12
N ASP A 79 -1.59 8.12 -17.64
CA ASP A 79 -0.18 8.02 -18.05
C ASP A 79 0.69 7.69 -16.85
N VAL A 80 0.94 6.38 -16.64
CA VAL A 80 1.74 5.89 -15.51
C VAL A 80 3.18 6.37 -15.60
N LEU A 81 3.79 6.32 -16.81
CA LEU A 81 5.19 6.69 -16.98
C LEU A 81 5.39 8.20 -16.78
N GLY A 82 4.50 9.04 -17.32
CA GLY A 82 4.53 10.48 -17.09
C GLY A 82 4.27 10.86 -15.62
N ALA A 83 3.39 10.14 -14.93
CA ALA A 83 3.17 10.31 -13.49
C ALA A 83 4.42 9.96 -12.68
N VAL A 84 5.10 8.85 -13.00
CA VAL A 84 6.37 8.47 -12.37
C VAL A 84 7.42 9.57 -12.55
N GLU A 85 7.65 10.04 -13.78
CA GLU A 85 8.63 11.11 -14.03
C GLU A 85 8.29 12.42 -13.32
N THR A 86 7.00 12.68 -13.07
CA THR A 86 6.58 13.83 -12.28
C THR A 86 6.92 13.66 -10.80
N LEU A 87 6.69 12.48 -10.23
CA LEU A 87 7.04 12.18 -8.85
C LEU A 87 8.56 12.11 -8.62
N ARG A 88 9.33 11.60 -9.59
CA ARG A 88 10.80 11.64 -9.53
C ARG A 88 11.35 13.05 -9.45
N ARG A 89 10.81 13.97 -10.25
CA ARG A 89 11.17 15.41 -10.17
C ARG A 89 10.80 16.04 -8.83
N ALA A 90 9.82 15.48 -8.12
CA ALA A 90 9.42 15.88 -6.77
C ALA A 90 10.19 15.14 -5.65
N GLY A 91 11.14 14.25 -6.00
CA GLY A 91 12.00 13.54 -5.05
C GLY A 91 11.52 12.14 -4.66
N LEU A 92 10.46 11.61 -5.28
CA LEU A 92 9.96 10.26 -5.03
C LEU A 92 10.38 9.30 -6.14
N GLU A 93 11.08 8.22 -5.77
CA GLU A 93 11.65 7.27 -6.72
C GLU A 93 10.76 6.04 -6.93
N PRO A 94 10.86 5.36 -8.09
CA PRO A 94 10.23 4.06 -8.28
C PRO A 94 10.76 3.03 -7.28
N TYR A 95 9.86 2.24 -6.71
CA TYR A 95 10.19 1.23 -5.72
C TYR A 95 10.27 -0.17 -6.33
N ALA A 96 11.37 -0.87 -6.02
CA ALA A 96 11.67 -2.28 -6.30
C ALA A 96 11.75 -2.74 -7.78
N ASN A 97 10.87 -2.24 -8.65
CA ASN A 97 10.78 -2.64 -10.05
C ASN A 97 10.81 -1.41 -10.98
N PRO A 98 11.31 -1.55 -12.23
CA PRO A 98 11.16 -0.50 -13.24
C PRO A 98 9.67 -0.17 -13.48
N ALA A 99 9.37 1.10 -13.70
CA ALA A 99 8.03 1.55 -14.08
C ALA A 99 7.64 1.00 -15.46
N GLY A 100 6.38 0.57 -15.60
CA GLY A 100 5.79 0.14 -16.86
C GLY A 100 4.57 0.99 -17.24
N GLU A 101 4.08 0.81 -18.47
CA GLU A 101 2.95 1.57 -19.02
C GLU A 101 1.66 1.44 -18.21
N GLY A 102 1.46 0.28 -17.56
CA GLY A 102 0.24 -0.02 -16.81
C GLY A 102 0.36 -0.02 -15.29
N PHE A 103 1.59 0.05 -14.75
CA PHE A 103 1.84 -0.12 -13.32
C PHE A 103 3.21 0.42 -12.90
N ALA A 104 3.24 1.14 -11.77
CA ALA A 104 4.47 1.46 -11.05
C ALA A 104 4.17 1.65 -9.56
N ALA A 105 5.10 1.23 -8.70
CA ALA A 105 5.11 1.62 -7.29
C ALA A 105 6.11 2.77 -7.11
N VAL A 106 5.72 3.82 -6.40
CA VAL A 106 6.56 5.02 -6.18
C VAL A 106 6.54 5.39 -4.71
N GLY A 107 7.71 5.68 -4.14
CA GLY A 107 7.90 5.91 -2.70
C GLY A 107 8.93 4.95 -2.12
N ASP A 108 8.75 4.57 -0.87
CA ASP A 108 9.65 3.66 -0.17
C ASP A 108 8.89 2.66 0.71
N VAL A 109 9.63 1.95 1.56
CA VAL A 109 9.09 0.89 2.41
C VAL A 109 8.08 1.42 3.45
N ASP A 110 8.12 2.71 3.80
CA ASP A 110 7.20 3.31 4.77
C ASP A 110 5.85 3.69 4.13
N GLY A 111 5.81 3.86 2.81
CA GLY A 111 4.57 4.12 2.07
C GLY A 111 4.76 4.21 0.56
N LEU A 112 3.84 3.60 -0.19
CA LEU A 112 3.85 3.57 -1.65
C LEU A 112 2.58 4.15 -2.27
N ALA A 113 2.77 5.01 -3.28
CA ALA A 113 1.76 5.30 -4.28
C ALA A 113 1.81 4.22 -5.37
N ILE A 114 0.74 3.44 -5.50
CA ILE A 114 0.61 2.39 -6.50
C ILE A 114 -0.11 2.95 -7.72
N LEU A 115 0.67 3.45 -8.67
CA LEU A 115 0.19 4.05 -9.91
C LEU A 115 -0.28 2.95 -10.87
N VAL A 116 -1.51 3.06 -11.35
CA VAL A 116 -2.13 2.02 -12.16
C VAL A 116 -2.93 2.63 -13.31
N SER A 117 -2.81 2.04 -14.51
CA SER A 117 -3.67 2.41 -15.63
C SER A 117 -5.14 2.09 -15.31
N PRO A 118 -6.12 2.97 -15.65
CA PRO A 118 -7.53 2.75 -15.34
C PRO A 118 -8.14 1.44 -15.89
N GLU A 119 -7.50 0.84 -16.90
CA GLU A 119 -7.98 -0.39 -17.54
C GLU A 119 -7.39 -1.67 -16.94
N ARG A 120 -6.36 -1.52 -16.08
CA ARG A 120 -5.69 -2.66 -15.44
C ARG A 120 -6.52 -3.13 -14.25
N ARG A 121 -6.87 -4.41 -14.26
CA ARG A 121 -7.54 -5.05 -13.12
C ARG A 121 -6.59 -5.24 -11.96
N TRP A 122 -7.12 -5.16 -10.75
CA TRP A 122 -6.36 -5.49 -9.56
C TRP A 122 -6.04 -6.99 -9.50
N PHE A 123 -4.88 -7.29 -8.92
CA PHE A 123 -4.45 -8.66 -8.65
C PHE A 123 -5.52 -9.39 -7.81
N LEU A 124 -5.71 -10.69 -8.08
CA LEU A 124 -6.75 -11.57 -7.51
C LEU A 124 -8.20 -11.17 -7.81
N THR A 125 -8.41 -10.26 -8.75
CA THR A 125 -9.75 -9.87 -9.19
C THR A 125 -9.92 -10.09 -10.69
N ALA A 126 -11.08 -10.58 -11.11
CA ALA A 126 -11.39 -10.76 -12.52
C ALA A 126 -11.98 -9.49 -13.16
N ASP A 127 -12.51 -8.59 -12.33
CA ASP A 127 -13.42 -7.51 -12.74
C ASP A 127 -13.15 -6.17 -12.06
N ARG A 128 -12.33 -6.10 -11.01
CA ARG A 128 -12.12 -4.85 -10.26
C ARG A 128 -11.06 -3.98 -10.93
N LEU A 129 -11.51 -2.82 -11.40
CA LEU A 129 -10.68 -1.73 -11.90
C LEU A 129 -10.34 -0.76 -10.76
N PRO A 130 -9.27 0.04 -10.88
CA PRO A 130 -8.98 1.09 -9.91
C PRO A 130 -10.07 2.16 -9.93
N SER A 131 -10.33 2.74 -8.75
CA SER A 131 -11.25 3.87 -8.64
C SER A 131 -10.68 5.09 -9.36
N THR A 132 -11.52 5.79 -10.11
CA THR A 132 -11.20 7.08 -10.74
C THR A 132 -11.78 8.26 -9.95
N ALA A 133 -12.30 8.00 -8.74
CA ALA A 133 -12.74 9.06 -7.85
C ALA A 133 -11.55 9.95 -7.45
N PRO A 134 -11.79 11.27 -7.22
CA PRO A 134 -10.72 12.16 -6.78
C PRO A 134 -10.05 11.66 -5.49
N VAL A 135 -8.73 11.79 -5.44
CA VAL A 135 -7.90 11.40 -4.30
C VAL A 135 -6.90 12.52 -3.98
N LEU A 136 -6.76 12.79 -2.68
CA LEU A 136 -5.68 13.58 -2.13
C LEU A 136 -4.84 12.66 -1.26
N LEU A 137 -3.56 12.52 -1.60
CA LEU A 137 -2.60 11.74 -0.82
C LEU A 137 -1.53 12.69 -0.26
N ASP A 138 -1.30 12.60 1.03
CA ASP A 138 -0.24 13.32 1.73
C ASP A 138 0.97 12.39 1.82
N VAL A 139 2.00 12.70 1.04
CA VAL A 139 3.28 11.97 0.93
C VAL A 139 4.47 12.85 1.36
N GLY A 140 4.20 14.04 1.92
CA GLY A 140 5.21 14.93 2.49
C GLY A 140 6.03 15.69 1.45
N LEU A 141 5.41 16.10 0.34
CA LEU A 141 6.08 16.93 -0.66
C LEU A 141 6.09 18.40 -0.22
N ASP A 142 7.19 19.10 -0.52
CA ASP A 142 7.24 20.54 -0.29
C ASP A 142 6.26 21.33 -1.18
N THR A 143 5.95 20.78 -2.36
CA THR A 143 5.04 21.38 -3.33
C THR A 143 4.07 20.33 -3.85
N PRO A 144 2.75 20.58 -3.81
CA PRO A 144 1.77 19.65 -4.33
C PRO A 144 1.95 19.40 -5.84
N VAL A 145 1.70 18.16 -6.24
CA VAL A 145 1.77 17.66 -7.60
C VAL A 145 0.43 17.05 -7.97
N GLU A 146 -0.18 17.55 -9.05
CA GLU A 146 -1.35 16.92 -9.66
C GLU A 146 -0.88 15.95 -10.76
N LEU A 147 -1.18 14.65 -10.60
CA LEU A 147 -0.77 13.61 -11.56
C LEU A 147 -1.81 13.40 -12.67
N ALA A 148 -3.06 13.67 -12.36
CA ALA A 148 -4.21 13.61 -13.26
C ALA A 148 -5.34 14.46 -12.64
N PRO A 149 -6.38 14.84 -13.42
CA PRO A 149 -7.50 15.61 -12.87
C PRO A 149 -8.09 14.96 -11.61
N GLY A 150 -7.99 15.67 -10.47
CA GLY A 150 -8.49 15.18 -9.19
C GLY A 150 -7.58 14.19 -8.46
N VAL A 151 -6.36 13.95 -8.93
CA VAL A 151 -5.33 13.14 -8.26
C VAL A 151 -4.21 14.06 -7.78
N LEU A 152 -4.26 14.45 -6.51
CA LEU A 152 -3.32 15.37 -5.90
C LEU A 152 -2.42 14.67 -4.89
N LEU A 153 -1.11 14.77 -5.06
CA LEU A 153 -0.13 14.38 -4.05
C LEU A 153 0.47 15.65 -3.45
N ARG A 154 0.63 15.69 -2.13
CA ARG A 154 1.23 16.84 -1.43
C ARG A 154 2.10 16.40 -0.29
#